data_AF-A0A2V9BN27-F1
#
_entry.id   AF-A0A2V9BN27-F1
#
_cell.length_a   1.000
_cell.length_b   1.000
_cell.length_c   1.000
_cell.angle_alpha   90.00
_cell.angle_beta   90.00
_cell.angle_gamma   90.00
#
_symmetry.space_group_name_H-M   'P 1'
#
loop_
_entity.id
_entity.type
_entity.pdbx_description
1 polymer ?
#
loop_
_entity_poly.entity_id
_entity_poly.type
_entity_poly.pdbx_seq_one_letter_code
_entity_poly.pdbx_strand_id
1 'polypeptide(L)'
;MNAPMFSATYLFVRGRQLEGTYPGDRTTGIWPITALRIGRGWGIVPDEAWKRDDSDWPPQEPPGLDGLASSNRYIRYQRVRSLGECKVVLARLKVPVLGSFVISEAWFNAPDGRIPWASESDEAIGAHSVLLVGYDDNTEELKFQNSWGSSWGDRGFGYLPYKLFNSTGTEAWMEDLLESRPRTGSGTAAVMGCTRTRRRSPSLSRIR
;
A
#
# COMPACT_ATOMS: atom_id res chain seq x y z
N MET A 1 1.09 -18.21 4.72
CA MET A 1 -0.09 -17.75 3.95
C MET A 1 0.33 -16.48 3.25
N ASN A 2 0.27 -16.45 1.92
CA ASN A 2 0.51 -15.22 1.16
C ASN A 2 -0.60 -14.23 1.49
N ALA A 3 -0.28 -12.95 1.67
CA ALA A 3 -1.29 -11.92 1.86
C ALA A 3 -2.21 -11.91 0.62
N PRO A 4 -3.54 -11.75 0.80
CA PRO A 4 -4.44 -11.67 -0.35
C PRO A 4 -4.06 -10.47 -1.21
N MET A 5 -3.93 -10.70 -2.51
CA MET A 5 -3.68 -9.66 -3.49
C MET A 5 -5.03 -9.10 -3.95
N PHE A 6 -5.17 -7.78 -3.94
CA PHE A 6 -6.39 -7.10 -4.36
C PHE A 6 -6.23 -6.54 -5.76
N SER A 7 -7.34 -6.46 -6.51
CA SER A 7 -7.35 -5.93 -7.86
C SER A 7 -7.00 -4.44 -7.85
N ALA A 8 -5.77 -4.14 -8.31
CA ALA A 8 -5.35 -2.78 -8.58
C ALA A 8 -6.21 -2.15 -9.69
N THR A 9 -6.65 -2.94 -10.68
CA THR A 9 -7.50 -2.49 -11.78
C THR A 9 -8.83 -1.94 -11.28
N TYR A 10 -9.50 -2.67 -10.36
CA TYR A 10 -10.78 -2.24 -9.80
C TYR A 10 -10.65 -0.91 -9.06
N LEU A 11 -9.66 -0.80 -8.16
CA LEU A 11 -9.39 0.44 -7.43
C LEU A 11 -9.00 1.58 -8.37
N PHE A 12 -8.20 1.31 -9.41
CA PHE A 12 -7.79 2.29 -10.40
C PHE A 12 -8.99 2.81 -11.19
N VAL A 13 -9.77 1.94 -11.83
CA VAL A 13 -10.93 2.34 -12.64
C VAL A 13 -11.97 3.10 -11.80
N ARG A 14 -12.32 2.58 -10.62
CA ARG A 14 -13.24 3.27 -9.70
C ARG A 14 -12.67 4.59 -9.21
N GLY A 15 -11.37 4.68 -8.95
CA GLY A 15 -10.70 5.92 -8.59
C GLY A 15 -10.76 6.95 -9.70
N ARG A 16 -10.50 6.55 -10.95
CA ARG A 16 -10.62 7.41 -12.15
C ARG A 16 -12.05 7.90 -12.36
N GLN A 17 -13.04 7.05 -12.11
CA GLN A 17 -14.46 7.43 -12.15
C GLN A 17 -14.79 8.45 -11.04
N LEU A 18 -14.32 8.22 -9.82
CA LEU A 18 -14.55 9.12 -8.68
C LEU A 18 -13.86 10.48 -8.85
N GLU A 19 -12.69 10.51 -9.48
CA GLU A 19 -11.96 11.74 -9.80
C GLU A 19 -12.47 12.45 -11.07
N GLY A 20 -13.42 11.84 -11.80
CA GLY A 20 -13.99 12.43 -13.02
C GLY A 20 -13.06 12.40 -14.23
N THR A 21 -12.09 11.49 -14.24
CA THR A 21 -11.02 11.40 -15.24
C THR A 21 -11.12 10.16 -16.13
N TYR A 22 -12.05 9.24 -15.85
CA TYR A 22 -12.36 8.09 -16.69
C TYR A 22 -13.26 8.46 -17.90
N PRO A 23 -13.03 7.93 -19.12
CA PRO A 23 -11.95 7.05 -19.55
C PRO A 23 -10.82 7.82 -20.25
N GLY A 24 -10.50 9.04 -19.80
CA GLY A 24 -9.46 9.90 -20.39
C GLY A 24 -8.07 9.23 -20.38
N ASP A 25 -7.01 10.00 -20.67
CA ASP A 25 -5.66 9.47 -20.86
C ASP A 25 -5.26 8.40 -19.82
N ARG A 26 -4.86 7.21 -20.31
CA ARG A 26 -4.48 6.04 -19.51
C ARG A 26 -3.36 6.33 -18.52
N THR A 27 -2.47 7.26 -18.85
CA THR A 27 -1.31 7.63 -18.03
C THR A 27 -1.68 8.51 -16.83
N THR A 28 -2.89 9.07 -16.82
CA THR A 28 -3.30 9.90 -15.70
C THR A 28 -3.60 8.99 -14.49
N GLY A 29 -2.87 9.22 -13.40
CA GLY A 29 -3.01 8.45 -12.16
C GLY A 29 -4.31 8.70 -11.41
N ILE A 30 -4.33 8.19 -10.17
CA ILE A 30 -5.30 8.54 -9.13
C ILE A 30 -4.56 8.90 -7.85
N TRP A 31 -5.19 9.69 -6.98
CA TRP A 31 -4.64 9.93 -5.66
C TRP A 31 -4.80 8.69 -4.76
N PRO A 32 -3.77 8.27 -4.01
CA PRO A 32 -3.88 7.23 -2.98
C PRO A 32 -5.11 7.36 -2.08
N ILE A 33 -5.43 8.58 -1.62
CA ILE A 33 -6.61 8.82 -0.78
C ILE A 33 -7.92 8.48 -1.49
N THR A 34 -7.99 8.62 -2.81
CA THR A 34 -9.15 8.20 -3.61
C THR A 34 -9.31 6.68 -3.58
N ALA A 35 -8.22 5.93 -3.80
CA ALA A 35 -8.25 4.47 -3.70
C ALA A 35 -8.72 4.00 -2.31
N LEU A 36 -8.28 4.67 -1.24
CA LEU A 36 -8.70 4.38 0.13
C LEU A 36 -10.17 4.70 0.38
N ARG A 37 -10.70 5.79 -0.19
CA ARG A 37 -12.13 6.13 -0.15
C ARG A 37 -12.98 5.10 -0.88
N ILE A 38 -12.54 4.63 -2.05
CA ILE A 38 -13.19 3.53 -2.77
C ILE A 38 -13.20 2.27 -1.90
N GLY A 39 -12.03 1.84 -1.40
CA GLY A 39 -11.96 0.64 -0.58
C GLY A 39 -12.76 0.71 0.73
N ARG A 40 -12.96 1.91 1.29
CA ARG A 40 -13.80 2.12 2.48
C ARG A 40 -15.30 2.21 2.18
N GLY A 41 -15.66 2.89 1.09
CA GLY A 41 -17.04 3.21 0.72
C GLY A 41 -17.71 2.14 -0.12
N TRP A 42 -17.05 1.71 -1.20
CA TRP A 42 -17.50 0.68 -2.13
C TRP A 42 -16.97 -0.68 -1.70
N GLY A 43 -15.67 -0.77 -1.49
CA GLY A 43 -14.95 -1.98 -1.15
C GLY A 43 -13.85 -2.32 -2.14
N ILE A 44 -13.35 -3.55 -2.04
CA ILE A 44 -12.26 -4.08 -2.85
C ILE A 44 -12.60 -5.49 -3.32
N VAL A 45 -11.97 -5.93 -4.41
CA VAL A 45 -12.13 -7.29 -4.93
C VAL A 45 -10.77 -8.00 -4.97
N PRO A 46 -10.74 -9.34 -4.87
CA PRO A 46 -9.53 -10.12 -5.13
C PRO A 46 -8.96 -9.81 -6.51
N ASP A 47 -7.64 -9.89 -6.67
CA ASP A 47 -6.98 -9.64 -7.96
C ASP A 47 -7.52 -10.55 -9.08
N GLU A 48 -7.88 -11.78 -8.76
CA GLU A 48 -8.43 -12.75 -9.71
C GLU A 48 -9.80 -12.33 -10.27
N ALA A 49 -10.55 -11.49 -9.56
CA ALA A 49 -11.85 -11.01 -10.04
C ALA A 49 -11.70 -10.00 -11.19
N TRP A 50 -10.60 -9.24 -11.21
CA TRP A 50 -10.26 -8.35 -12.32
C TRP A 50 -8.77 -8.08 -12.35
N LYS A 51 -8.02 -8.93 -13.05
CA LYS A 51 -6.56 -8.83 -13.14
C LYS A 51 -6.14 -7.57 -13.89
N ARG A 52 -4.93 -7.11 -13.61
CA ARG A 52 -4.30 -6.05 -14.41
C ARG A 52 -3.97 -6.60 -15.80
N ASP A 53 -4.53 -5.94 -16.80
CA ASP A 53 -4.19 -6.14 -18.21
C ASP A 53 -3.88 -4.78 -18.83
N ASP A 54 -2.70 -4.69 -19.43
CA ASP A 54 -2.21 -3.46 -20.04
C ASP A 54 -2.44 -3.37 -21.56
N SER A 55 -3.10 -4.37 -22.17
CA SER A 55 -3.39 -4.39 -23.62
C SER A 55 -4.40 -3.34 -24.07
N ASP A 56 -5.43 -3.06 -23.26
CA ASP A 56 -6.60 -2.29 -23.67
C ASP A 56 -6.96 -1.17 -22.69
N TRP A 57 -7.48 -0.04 -23.21
CA TRP A 57 -7.99 1.07 -22.40
C TRP A 57 -9.24 1.72 -23.03
N PRO A 58 -10.34 1.90 -22.28
CA PRO A 58 -10.55 1.39 -20.91
C PRO A 58 -10.64 -0.15 -20.86
N PRO A 59 -10.24 -0.79 -19.76
CA PRO A 59 -10.33 -2.24 -19.64
C PRO A 59 -11.80 -2.69 -19.60
N GLN A 60 -12.09 -3.84 -20.22
CA GLN A 60 -13.42 -4.43 -20.14
C GLN A 60 -13.69 -4.93 -18.73
N GLU A 61 -14.75 -4.42 -18.11
CA GLU A 61 -15.14 -4.76 -16.74
C GLU A 61 -15.94 -6.08 -16.69
N PRO A 62 -15.49 -7.08 -15.89
CA PRO A 62 -16.30 -8.25 -15.56
C PRO A 62 -17.60 -7.89 -14.82
N PRO A 63 -18.72 -8.58 -15.08
CA PRO A 63 -19.98 -8.27 -14.41
C PRO A 63 -19.93 -8.57 -12.90
N GLY A 64 -20.62 -7.76 -12.10
CA GLY A 64 -20.89 -8.05 -10.68
C GLY A 64 -19.81 -7.64 -9.68
N LEU A 65 -18.75 -6.93 -10.10
CA LEU A 65 -17.65 -6.54 -9.22
C LEU A 65 -18.07 -5.67 -8.04
N ASP A 66 -18.99 -4.73 -8.23
CA ASP A 66 -19.45 -3.86 -7.13
C ASP A 66 -20.20 -4.65 -6.05
N GLY A 67 -20.93 -5.70 -6.43
CA GLY A 67 -21.56 -6.62 -5.49
C GLY A 67 -20.51 -7.36 -4.66
N LEU A 68 -19.47 -7.87 -5.30
CA LEU A 68 -18.34 -8.52 -4.63
C LEU A 68 -17.56 -7.56 -3.72
N ALA A 69 -17.31 -6.34 -4.19
CA ALA A 69 -16.61 -5.30 -3.46
C ALA A 69 -17.37 -4.91 -2.19
N SER A 70 -18.69 -4.77 -2.27
CA SER A 70 -19.53 -4.35 -1.13
C SER A 70 -19.39 -5.25 0.10
N SER A 71 -19.00 -6.51 -0.08
CA SER A 71 -18.77 -7.48 0.99
C SER A 71 -17.37 -7.39 1.63
N ASN A 72 -16.46 -6.64 1.02
CA ASN A 72 -15.05 -6.54 1.40
C ASN A 72 -14.64 -5.06 1.45
N ARG A 73 -14.77 -4.42 2.62
CA ARG A 73 -14.44 -3.01 2.80
C ARG A 73 -13.30 -2.83 3.78
N TYR A 74 -12.48 -1.81 3.56
CA TYR A 74 -11.59 -1.29 4.60
C TYR A 74 -12.44 -0.92 5.82
N ILE A 75 -11.98 -1.22 7.03
CA ILE A 75 -12.63 -0.75 8.25
C ILE A 75 -12.31 0.73 8.44
N ARG A 76 -11.03 1.05 8.24
CA ARG A 76 -10.47 2.39 8.38
C ARG A 76 -9.25 2.53 7.49
N TYR A 77 -8.96 3.78 7.18
CA TYR A 77 -7.65 4.23 6.75
C TYR A 77 -7.25 5.44 7.61
N GLN A 78 -5.96 5.62 7.84
CA GLN A 78 -5.44 6.70 8.67
C GLN A 78 -4.21 7.32 8.02
N ARG A 79 -4.12 8.66 8.06
CA ARG A 79 -2.98 9.39 7.53
C ARG A 79 -1.77 9.21 8.44
N VAL A 80 -0.64 8.87 7.85
CA VAL A 80 0.68 8.82 8.48
C VAL A 80 1.40 10.10 8.10
N ARG A 81 1.74 10.95 9.07
CA ARG A 81 2.27 12.31 8.86
C ARG A 81 3.75 12.46 9.13
N SER A 82 4.36 11.49 9.79
CA SER A 82 5.77 11.57 10.14
C SER A 82 6.45 10.22 10.04
N LEU A 83 7.77 10.24 9.88
CA LEU A 83 8.59 9.06 9.94
C LEU A 83 8.37 8.27 11.24
N GLY A 84 8.20 8.97 12.37
CA GLY A 84 7.91 8.35 13.66
C GLY A 84 6.60 7.56 13.64
N GLU A 85 5.53 8.16 13.11
CA GLU A 85 4.25 7.46 12.92
C GLU A 85 4.38 6.27 11.98
N CYS A 86 5.11 6.43 10.87
CA CYS A 86 5.37 5.35 9.91
C CYS A 86 6.05 4.16 10.59
N LYS A 87 7.11 4.41 11.37
CA LYS A 87 7.80 3.36 12.15
C LYS A 87 6.87 2.70 13.17
N VAL A 88 6.00 3.47 13.84
CA VAL A 88 5.01 2.91 14.78
C VAL A 88 4.03 1.99 14.07
N VAL A 89 3.49 2.38 12.91
CA VAL A 89 2.58 1.53 12.12
C VAL A 89 3.29 0.23 11.73
N LEU A 90 4.48 0.32 11.13
CA LEU A 90 5.25 -0.84 10.68
C LEU A 90 5.64 -1.77 11.84
N ALA A 91 6.08 -1.22 12.98
CA ALA A 91 6.56 -2.02 14.11
C ALA A 91 5.45 -2.60 15.00
N ARG A 92 4.34 -1.84 15.18
CA ARG A 92 3.31 -2.16 16.19
C ARG A 92 2.05 -2.71 15.57
N LEU A 93 1.55 -2.08 14.50
CA LEU A 93 0.36 -2.53 13.79
C LEU A 93 0.71 -3.64 12.79
N LYS A 94 1.96 -3.67 12.30
CA LYS A 94 2.47 -4.67 11.34
C LYS A 94 1.66 -4.70 10.04
N VAL A 95 1.15 -3.54 9.65
CA VAL A 95 0.56 -3.31 8.33
C VAL A 95 1.51 -2.44 7.51
N PRO A 96 1.56 -2.62 6.18
CA PRO A 96 2.31 -1.73 5.31
C PRO A 96 1.74 -0.30 5.33
N VAL A 97 2.53 0.66 4.85
CA VAL A 97 2.11 2.06 4.68
C VAL A 97 2.21 2.41 3.20
N LEU A 98 1.12 2.81 2.57
CA LEU A 98 1.11 3.37 1.22
C LEU A 98 1.69 4.78 1.28
N GLY A 99 2.88 4.98 0.72
CA GLY A 99 3.59 6.26 0.71
C GLY A 99 3.76 6.79 -0.71
N SER A 100 3.54 8.09 -0.88
CA SER A 100 3.68 8.79 -2.15
C SER A 100 4.72 9.88 -2.03
N PHE A 101 5.63 9.92 -3.01
CA PHE A 101 6.80 10.77 -3.01
C PHE A 101 6.93 11.48 -4.35
N VAL A 102 7.37 12.74 -4.32
CA VAL A 102 7.92 13.39 -5.50
C VAL A 102 9.23 12.69 -5.86
N ILE A 103 9.37 12.30 -7.12
CA ILE A 103 10.52 11.54 -7.63
C ILE A 103 11.30 12.32 -8.68
N SER A 104 12.56 11.94 -8.86
CA SER A 104 13.45 12.37 -9.95
C SER A 104 13.85 11.16 -10.79
N GLU A 105 14.53 11.38 -11.91
CA GLU A 105 15.11 10.34 -12.77
C GLU A 105 16.00 9.35 -12.00
N ALA A 106 16.59 9.79 -10.89
CA ALA A 106 17.45 8.97 -10.06
C ALA A 106 16.74 7.76 -9.43
N TRP A 107 15.39 7.79 -9.33
CA TRP A 107 14.62 6.65 -8.87
C TRP A 107 14.65 5.49 -9.86
N PHE A 108 14.58 5.74 -11.16
CA PHE A 108 14.53 4.67 -12.15
C PHE A 108 15.83 3.85 -12.18
N ASN A 109 16.96 4.50 -11.93
CA ASN A 109 18.30 3.90 -12.00
C ASN A 109 18.98 3.76 -10.63
N ALA A 110 18.19 3.73 -9.54
CA ALA A 110 18.69 3.63 -8.18
C ALA A 110 19.52 2.33 -7.96
N PRO A 111 20.83 2.42 -7.67
CA PRO A 111 21.66 1.24 -7.44
C PRO A 111 21.15 0.42 -6.25
N ASP A 112 20.93 -0.88 -6.47
CA ASP A 112 20.29 -1.80 -5.50
C ASP A 112 18.95 -1.29 -4.92
N GLY A 113 18.28 -0.39 -5.64
CA GLY A 113 17.02 0.23 -5.22
C GLY A 113 17.19 1.26 -4.10
N ARG A 114 18.41 1.65 -3.75
CA ARG A 114 18.67 2.71 -2.77
C ARG A 114 18.50 4.07 -3.42
N ILE A 115 17.46 4.78 -3.00
CA ILE A 115 17.14 6.09 -3.53
C ILE A 115 18.25 7.06 -3.09
N PRO A 116 18.97 7.68 -4.03
CA PRO A 116 20.03 8.62 -3.67
C PRO A 116 19.43 9.86 -3.03
N TRP A 117 20.30 10.63 -2.39
CA TRP A 117 19.90 11.95 -1.95
C TRP A 117 19.57 12.84 -3.16
N ALA A 118 18.49 13.62 -3.05
CA ALA A 118 18.16 14.60 -4.06
C ALA A 118 19.28 15.64 -4.14
N SER A 119 19.93 15.76 -5.30
CA SER A 119 20.84 16.86 -5.57
C SER A 119 20.04 18.16 -5.77
N GLU A 120 20.65 19.33 -5.56
CA GLU A 120 19.99 20.61 -5.87
C GLU A 120 19.63 20.75 -7.37
N SER A 121 20.29 19.96 -8.23
CA SER A 121 20.03 19.86 -9.66
C SER A 121 19.01 18.78 -10.04
N ASP A 122 18.50 17.99 -9.09
CA ASP A 122 17.53 16.94 -9.41
C ASP A 122 16.18 17.58 -9.72
N GLU A 123 15.76 17.45 -10.98
CA GLU A 123 14.44 17.89 -11.40
C GLU A 123 13.36 16.90 -10.96
N ALA A 124 12.27 17.43 -10.39
CA ALA A 124 11.08 16.65 -10.08
C ALA A 124 10.35 16.29 -11.39
N ILE A 125 10.17 15.00 -11.64
CA ILE A 125 9.51 14.49 -12.86
C ILE A 125 8.07 14.04 -12.62
N GLY A 126 7.65 13.94 -11.36
CA GLY A 126 6.31 13.52 -10.99
C GLY A 126 6.22 13.00 -9.56
N ALA A 127 5.12 12.31 -9.27
CA ALA A 127 4.92 11.62 -8.00
C ALA A 127 4.73 10.12 -8.24
N HIS A 128 5.29 9.31 -7.35
CA HIS A 128 5.17 7.85 -7.38
C HIS A 128 4.73 7.31 -6.02
N SER A 129 3.93 6.25 -6.04
CA SER A 129 3.41 5.61 -4.83
C SER A 129 3.98 4.21 -4.67
N VAL A 130 4.47 3.92 -3.46
CA VAL A 130 5.11 2.65 -3.10
C VAL A 130 4.56 2.14 -1.77
N LEU A 131 4.73 0.85 -1.51
CA LEU A 131 4.31 0.25 -0.27
C LEU A 131 5.49 0.13 0.69
N LEU A 132 5.53 0.93 1.75
CA LEU A 132 6.53 0.84 2.80
C LEU A 132 6.25 -0.40 3.65
N VAL A 133 7.24 -1.27 3.79
CA VAL A 133 7.08 -2.61 4.40
C VAL A 133 8.05 -2.86 5.56
N GLY A 134 9.00 -1.96 5.79
CA GLY A 134 9.97 -2.10 6.87
C GLY A 134 10.84 -0.86 7.03
N TYR A 135 11.72 -0.92 8.03
CA TYR A 135 12.69 0.13 8.32
C TYR A 135 13.93 -0.48 8.96
N ASP A 136 15.07 0.19 8.80
CA ASP A 136 16.31 -0.11 9.49
C ASP A 136 16.91 1.17 10.08
N ASP A 137 17.11 1.19 11.40
CA ASP A 137 17.70 2.34 12.09
C ASP A 137 19.23 2.40 11.92
N ASN A 138 19.88 1.29 11.53
CA ASN A 138 21.32 1.26 11.32
C ASN A 138 21.71 1.94 10.00
N THR A 139 20.91 1.75 8.95
CA THR A 139 21.12 2.38 7.65
C THR A 139 20.30 3.66 7.46
N GLU A 140 19.40 3.96 8.40
CA GLU A 140 18.46 5.08 8.34
C GLU A 140 17.56 5.08 7.10
N GLU A 141 17.03 3.90 6.73
CA GLU A 141 16.22 3.70 5.54
C GLU A 141 14.88 3.02 5.83
N LEU A 142 13.85 3.42 5.09
CA LEU A 142 12.59 2.68 4.94
C LEU A 142 12.73 1.70 3.78
N LYS A 143 12.37 0.43 3.98
CA LYS A 143 12.24 -0.54 2.88
C LYS A 143 10.85 -0.41 2.27
N PHE A 144 10.79 -0.37 0.94
CA PHE A 144 9.54 -0.36 0.20
C PHE A 144 9.49 -1.42 -0.89
N GLN A 145 8.31 -1.95 -1.15
CA GLN A 145 8.01 -2.76 -2.31
C GLN A 145 7.60 -1.83 -3.46
N ASN A 146 8.29 -1.96 -4.59
CA ASN A 146 8.02 -1.19 -5.80
C ASN A 146 7.12 -1.99 -6.77
N SER A 147 6.64 -1.32 -7.81
CA SER A 147 5.76 -1.86 -8.85
C SER A 147 6.39 -1.86 -10.25
N TRP A 148 7.72 -1.72 -10.35
CA TRP A 148 8.49 -1.69 -11.60
C TRP A 148 9.15 -3.03 -11.96
N GLY A 149 8.59 -4.14 -11.46
CA GLY A 149 9.08 -5.49 -11.73
C GLY A 149 10.23 -5.93 -10.81
N SER A 150 10.49 -7.24 -10.80
CA SER A 150 11.50 -7.84 -9.92
C SER A 150 12.94 -7.59 -10.36
N SER A 151 13.17 -7.12 -11.58
CA SER A 151 14.50 -6.75 -12.08
C SER A 151 14.97 -5.38 -11.57
N TRP A 152 14.07 -4.55 -11.06
CA TRP A 152 14.41 -3.24 -10.54
C TRP A 152 14.89 -3.33 -9.08
N GLY A 153 15.96 -2.60 -8.76
CA GLY A 153 16.50 -2.51 -7.40
C GLY A 153 16.87 -3.85 -6.77
N ASP A 154 16.60 -4.02 -5.48
CA ASP A 154 16.82 -5.29 -4.76
C ASP A 154 15.62 -6.22 -4.94
N ARG A 155 15.55 -6.89 -6.09
CA ARG A 155 14.48 -7.86 -6.43
C ARG A 155 13.07 -7.26 -6.37
N GLY A 156 12.90 -6.02 -6.85
CA GLY A 156 11.64 -5.27 -6.81
C GLY A 156 11.44 -4.46 -5.53
N PHE A 157 12.40 -4.47 -4.60
CA PHE A 157 12.40 -3.63 -3.41
C PHE A 157 13.37 -2.46 -3.56
N GLY A 158 13.05 -1.37 -2.88
CA GLY A 158 13.93 -0.23 -2.72
C GLY A 158 14.03 0.24 -1.28
N TYR A 159 14.91 1.20 -1.08
CA TYR A 159 15.27 1.75 0.22
C TYR A 159 15.24 3.28 0.12
N LEU A 160 14.39 3.89 0.95
CA LEU A 160 14.18 5.33 1.01
C LEU A 160 14.86 5.89 2.27
N PRO A 161 15.91 6.71 2.15
CA PRO A 161 16.49 7.41 3.28
C PRO A 161 15.44 8.15 4.12
N TYR A 162 15.54 8.05 5.44
CA TYR A 162 14.59 8.66 6.39
C TYR A 162 14.35 10.15 6.16
N LYS A 163 15.42 10.88 5.83
CA LYS A 163 15.35 12.31 5.53
C LYS A 163 14.43 12.64 4.35
N LEU A 164 14.27 11.72 3.39
CA LEU A 164 13.40 11.93 2.23
C LEU A 164 11.91 11.76 2.56
N PHE A 165 11.57 11.04 3.64
CA PHE A 165 10.17 10.70 3.94
C PHE A 165 9.26 11.94 4.02
N ASN A 166 9.67 12.97 4.76
CA ASN A 166 8.90 14.22 4.86
C ASN A 166 9.32 15.26 3.82
N SER A 167 10.55 15.20 3.27
CA SER A 167 11.02 16.24 2.36
C SER A 167 10.47 16.07 0.94
N THR A 168 10.23 14.83 0.50
CA THR A 168 9.63 14.54 -0.81
C THR A 168 8.25 13.88 -0.69
N GLY A 169 7.85 13.44 0.51
CA GLY A 169 6.55 12.81 0.74
C GLY A 169 5.39 13.78 0.56
N THR A 170 4.40 13.38 -0.24
CA THR A 170 3.16 14.15 -0.47
C THR A 170 2.04 13.63 0.44
N GLU A 171 1.90 12.31 0.52
CA GLU A 171 0.98 11.65 1.44
C GLU A 171 1.45 10.24 1.81
N ALA A 172 1.07 9.80 3.01
CA ALA A 172 1.26 8.44 3.45
C ALA A 172 0.05 7.98 4.26
N TRP A 173 -0.34 6.72 4.10
CA TRP A 173 -1.55 6.16 4.65
C TRP A 173 -1.36 4.72 5.10
N MET A 174 -2.06 4.35 6.15
CA MET A 174 -2.30 2.96 6.50
C MET A 174 -3.77 2.63 6.28
N GLU A 175 -4.05 1.38 5.93
CA GLU A 175 -5.38 0.81 5.83
C GLU A 175 -5.48 -0.48 6.64
N ASP A 176 -6.65 -0.68 7.25
CA ASP A 176 -6.97 -1.94 7.90
C ASP A 176 -8.15 -2.59 7.18
N LEU A 177 -7.96 -3.84 6.81
CA LEU A 177 -9.04 -4.71 6.43
C LEU A 177 -9.61 -5.43 7.65
N LEU A 178 -10.85 -5.88 7.55
CA LEU A 178 -11.27 -7.01 8.36
C LEU A 178 -10.37 -8.17 7.96
N GLU A 179 -9.28 -8.41 8.71
CA GLU A 179 -8.87 -9.80 8.86
C GLU A 179 -10.13 -10.53 9.31
N SER A 180 -10.47 -11.61 8.61
CA SER A 180 -11.31 -12.64 9.19
C SER A 180 -10.59 -13.07 10.47
N ARG A 181 -10.92 -12.43 11.60
CA ARG A 181 -10.68 -13.03 12.90
C ARG A 181 -11.15 -14.46 12.73
N PRO A 182 -10.32 -15.49 13.01
CA PRO A 182 -10.80 -16.85 12.91
C PRO A 182 -12.11 -16.89 13.68
N ARG A 183 -13.20 -17.26 12.99
CA ARG A 183 -14.48 -17.48 13.66
C ARG A 183 -14.19 -18.61 14.64
N THR A 184 -13.88 -18.27 15.88
CA THR A 184 -13.92 -19.25 16.97
C THR A 184 -15.34 -19.79 16.91
N GLY A 185 -15.43 -21.10 16.65
CA GLY A 185 -16.64 -21.75 16.22
C GLY A 185 -17.84 -21.45 17.13
N SER A 186 -19.01 -21.57 16.51
CA SER A 186 -20.30 -21.86 17.17
C SER A 186 -20.13 -22.41 18.58
N GLY A 187 -20.49 -21.61 19.58
CA GLY A 187 -20.53 -22.03 20.98
C GLY A 187 -21.22 -20.98 21.83
N THR A 188 -22.37 -21.35 22.37
CA THR A 188 -23.16 -20.62 23.35
C THR A 188 -22.34 -20.13 24.55
N ALA A 189 -22.67 -18.91 25.00
CA ALA A 189 -22.44 -18.25 26.30
C ALA A 189 -21.38 -18.80 27.28
N ALA A 190 -20.47 -17.92 27.73
CA ALA A 190 -20.17 -17.71 29.16
C ALA A 190 -19.37 -16.42 29.39
N VAL A 191 -19.83 -15.63 30.36
CA VAL A 191 -19.07 -14.57 31.04
C VAL A 191 -17.96 -15.20 31.89
N MET A 192 -16.83 -14.50 32.02
CA MET A 192 -15.88 -14.47 33.16
C MET A 192 -14.42 -14.76 32.80
N GLY A 193 -13.52 -13.92 33.34
CA GLY A 193 -12.16 -14.35 33.69
C GLY A 193 -11.03 -13.70 32.91
N CYS A 194 -10.43 -12.66 33.50
CA CYS A 194 -9.08 -12.21 33.19
C CYS A 194 -8.08 -13.37 33.31
N THR A 195 -7.30 -13.66 32.27
CA THR A 195 -5.87 -14.02 32.38
C THR A 195 -5.16 -13.93 31.04
N ARG A 196 -3.96 -13.37 31.11
CA ARG A 196 -3.12 -12.91 30.01
C ARG A 196 -2.15 -14.03 29.64
N THR A 197 -2.27 -14.62 28.45
CA THR A 197 -1.20 -15.47 27.90
C THR A 197 -0.90 -15.08 26.46
N ARG A 198 0.27 -14.44 26.27
CA ARG A 198 0.86 -14.12 24.96
C ARG A 198 1.23 -15.41 24.24
N ARG A 199 0.68 -15.66 23.05
CA ARG A 199 1.30 -16.53 22.04
C ARG A 199 1.95 -15.67 20.97
N ARG A 200 3.23 -15.94 20.71
CA ARG A 200 4.04 -15.27 19.67
C ARG A 200 3.62 -15.78 18.30
N SER A 201 3.29 -14.87 17.40
CA SER A 201 3.21 -15.09 15.94
C SER A 201 4.48 -14.53 15.27
N PRO A 202 4.85 -15.00 14.06
CA PRO A 202 6.19 -14.85 13.48
C PRO A 202 6.59 -13.38 13.23
N SER A 203 7.90 -13.12 13.24
CA SER A 203 8.47 -11.77 13.19
C SER A 203 8.48 -11.16 11.79
N LEU A 204 7.71 -10.09 11.62
CA LEU A 204 8.14 -8.95 10.82
C LEU A 204 8.82 -8.01 11.81
N SER A 205 10.15 -7.99 11.85
CA SER A 205 10.93 -7.07 12.69
C SER A 205 12.34 -6.96 12.13
N ARG A 206 12.87 -5.73 12.08
CA ARG A 206 14.24 -5.33 11.73
C ARG A 206 14.89 -6.22 10.67
N ILE A 207 14.96 -5.70 9.46
CA ILE A 207 15.87 -6.24 8.46
C ILE A 207 17.25 -6.24 9.12
N ARG A 208 17.87 -7.41 9.16
CA ARG A 208 19.26 -7.57 9.60
C ARG A 208 20.18 -7.20 8.47
#